data_AF-A0A2P8KKQ7-F1
#
_entry.id   AF-A0A2P8KKQ7-F1
#
_cell.length_a   1.000
_cell.length_b   1.000
_cell.length_c   1.000
_cell.angle_alpha   90.00
_cell.angle_beta   90.00
_cell.angle_gamma   90.00
#
_symmetry.space_group_name_H-M   'P 1'
#
loop_
_entity.id
_entity.type
_entity.pdbx_description
1 polymer ?
#
loop_
_entity_poly.entity_id
_entity_poly.type
_entity_poly.pdbx_seq_one_letter_code
_entity_poly.pdbx_strand_id
1 'polypeptide(L)' 'MNSLQFDSNDPLTELVAFKWLMAERGWWVDVPRFRRDMVYAQECAQRAAESGLELLARSSAALLAQMPRPTLQGT' A
#
# COMPACT_ATOMS: atom_id res chain seq x y z
N MET A 1 17.34 19.57 19.06
CA MET A 1 17.12 18.27 18.37
C MET A 1 15.97 18.44 17.41
N ASN A 2 16.20 18.30 16.11
CA ASN A 2 15.13 18.29 15.12
C ASN A 2 14.36 16.98 15.26
N SER A 3 13.18 17.02 15.87
CA SER A 3 12.23 15.92 15.81
C SER A 3 11.77 15.79 14.37
N LEU A 4 12.33 14.81 13.64
CA LEU A 4 11.75 14.31 12.41
C LEU A 4 10.43 13.62 12.79
N GLN A 5 9.39 14.42 12.99
CA GLN A 5 8.02 13.94 13.04
C GLN A 5 7.70 13.53 11.61
N PHE A 6 7.88 12.25 11.31
CA PHE A 6 7.26 11.65 10.14
C PHE A 6 5.76 11.75 10.39
N ASP A 7 5.11 12.67 9.71
CA ASP A 7 3.65 12.70 9.64
C ASP A 7 3.22 11.31 9.15
N SER A 8 2.69 10.48 10.05
CA SER A 8 2.20 9.14 9.73
C SER A 8 1.01 9.15 8.77
N ASN A 9 0.61 10.33 8.28
CA ASN A 9 -0.39 10.56 7.25
C ASN A 9 0.20 10.79 5.85
N ASP A 10 1.53 10.80 5.69
CA ASP A 10 2.14 10.95 4.38
C ASP A 10 1.97 9.65 3.54
N PRO A 11 1.30 9.71 2.37
CA PRO A 11 1.02 8.53 1.53
C PRO A 11 2.28 7.78 1.09
N LEU A 12 3.41 8.48 0.97
CA LEU A 12 4.67 7.87 0.59
C LEU A 12 5.28 7.09 1.75
N THR A 13 5.22 7.62 2.97
CA THR A 13 5.68 6.94 4.19
C THR A 13 4.90 5.64 4.42
N GLU A 14 3.57 5.69 4.29
CA GLU A 14 2.72 4.50 4.42
C GLU A 14 3.05 3.45 3.35
N LEU A 15 3.29 3.88 2.09
CA LEU A 15 3.63 2.99 0.98
C LEU A 15 5.01 2.34 1.15
N VAL A 16 5.99 3.08 1.67
CA VAL A 16 7.32 2.55 1.98
C VAL A 16 7.23 1.55 3.14
N ALA A 17 6.51 1.87 4.21
CA ALA A 17 6.29 0.95 5.34
C ALA A 17 5.61 -0.34 4.88
N PHE A 18 4.55 -0.24 4.07
CA PHE A 18 3.86 -1.39 3.47
C PHE A 18 4.81 -2.25 2.65
N LYS A 19 5.64 -1.64 1.78
CA LYS A 19 6.64 -2.36 0.99
C LYS A 19 7.60 -3.17 1.86
N TRP A 20 8.10 -2.58 2.93
CA TRP A 20 9.04 -3.25 3.84
C TRP A 20 8.38 -4.41 4.59
N LEU A 21 7.18 -4.21 5.12
CA LEU A 21 6.44 -5.27 5.80
C LEU A 21 6.11 -6.45 4.87
N MET A 22 5.78 -6.18 3.61
CA MET A 22 5.60 -7.23 2.60
C MET A 22 6.91 -7.99 2.32
N ALA A 23 8.04 -7.29 2.24
CA ALA A 23 9.35 -7.89 2.00
C ALA A 23 9.77 -8.80 3.17
N GLU A 24 9.49 -8.42 4.42
CA GLU A 24 9.71 -9.29 5.60
C GLU A 24 8.90 -10.59 5.52
N ARG A 25 7.76 -10.59 4.82
CA ARG A 25 6.94 -11.78 4.55
C ARG A 25 7.35 -12.54 3.28
N GLY A 26 8.42 -12.12 2.61
CA GLY A 26 8.94 -12.74 1.39
C GLY A 26 8.29 -12.23 0.10
N TRP A 27 7.48 -11.16 0.17
CA TRP A 27 6.77 -10.60 -0.97
C TRP A 27 7.36 -9.26 -1.40
N TRP A 28 7.88 -9.18 -2.62
CA TRP A 28 8.41 -7.93 -3.17
C TRP A 28 7.31 -7.12 -3.87
N VAL A 29 7.12 -5.88 -3.42
CA VAL A 29 6.16 -4.95 -4.01
C VAL A 29 6.88 -4.00 -4.98
N ASP A 30 6.44 -4.00 -6.23
CA ASP A 30 6.77 -2.99 -7.23
C ASP A 30 5.91 -1.74 -6.98
N VAL A 31 6.53 -0.72 -6.38
CA VAL A 31 5.84 0.51 -5.97
C VAL A 31 5.28 1.31 -7.17
N PRO A 32 6.04 1.55 -8.25
CA PRO A 32 5.50 2.15 -9.47
C PRO A 32 4.27 1.42 -10.02
N ARG A 33 4.31 0.08 -10.06
CA ARG A 33 3.17 -0.72 -10.54
C ARG A 33 1.99 -0.65 -9.57
N PHE A 34 2.24 -0.76 -8.26
CA PHE A 34 1.23 -0.66 -7.22
C PHE A 34 0.40 0.62 -7.34
N ARG A 35 1.02 1.77 -7.68
CA ARG A 35 0.30 3.03 -7.81
C ARG A 35 -0.52 3.17 -9.10
N ARG A 36 -0.25 2.37 -10.12
CA ARG A 36 -0.83 2.52 -11.47
C ARG A 36 -1.80 1.40 -11.84
N ASP A 37 -1.60 0.21 -11.26
CA ASP A 37 -2.32 -1.01 -11.59
C ASP A 37 -3.18 -1.42 -10.40
N MET A 38 -4.48 -1.10 -10.47
CA MET A 38 -5.48 -1.43 -9.45
C MET A 38 -5.58 -2.93 -9.19
N VAL A 39 -5.33 -3.78 -10.20
CA VAL A 39 -5.40 -5.24 -10.03
C VAL A 39 -4.19 -5.69 -9.22
N TYR A 40 -3.00 -5.25 -9.60
CA TYR A 40 -1.77 -5.57 -8.84
C TYR A 40 -1.82 -5.05 -7.39
N ALA A 41 -2.40 -3.87 -7.16
CA ALA A 41 -2.57 -3.36 -5.80
C ALA A 41 -3.54 -4.21 -4.98
N GLN A 42 -4.64 -4.69 -5.57
CA GLN A 42 -5.57 -5.60 -4.92
C GLN A 42 -4.93 -6.96 -4.61
N GLU A 43 -4.13 -7.52 -5.51
CA GLU A 43 -3.36 -8.74 -5.25
C GLU A 43 -2.42 -8.57 -4.05
N CYS A 44 -1.72 -7.44 -3.97
CA CYS A 44 -0.87 -7.12 -2.83
C CYS A 44 -1.67 -6.99 -1.53
N ALA A 45 -2.86 -6.37 -1.58
CA ALA A 45 -3.74 -6.23 -0.43
C ALA A 45 -4.34 -7.58 0.04
N GLN A 46 -4.65 -8.47 -0.90
CA GLN A 46 -5.12 -9.82 -0.58
C GLN A 46 -4.04 -10.60 0.16
N ARG A 47 -2.80 -10.58 -0.35
CA ARG A 47 -1.65 -11.21 0.33
C ARG A 47 -1.39 -10.61 1.71
N ALA A 48 -1.58 -9.29 1.84
CA ALA A 48 -1.48 -8.60 3.12
C ALA A 48 -2.54 -9.06 4.13
N ALA A 49 -3.78 -9.26 3.70
CA ALA A 49 -4.85 -9.78 4.54
C ALA A 49 -4.60 -11.25 4.96
N GLU A 50 -4.10 -12.06 4.03
CA GLU A 50 -3.76 -13.47 4.28
C GLU A 50 -2.53 -13.66 5.17
N SER A 51 -1.71 -12.62 5.37
CA SER A 51 -0.51 -12.70 6.18
C SER A 51 -0.78 -12.80 7.69
N GLY A 52 -2.00 -12.50 8.14
CA GLY A 52 -2.37 -12.44 9.56
C GLY A 52 -1.75 -11.28 10.35
N LEU A 53 -1.15 -10.28 9.68
CA LEU A 53 -0.71 -9.03 10.32
C LEU A 53 -1.80 -7.96 10.16
N GLU A 54 -2.48 -7.62 11.25
CA GLU A 54 -3.50 -6.56 11.22
C GLU A 54 -2.95 -5.22 10.71
N LEU A 55 -1.71 -4.89 11.07
CA LEU A 55 -1.05 -3.67 10.58
C LEU A 55 -0.91 -3.67 9.06
N LEU A 56 -0.53 -4.81 8.47
CA LEU A 56 -0.32 -4.94 7.04
C LEU A 56 -1.64 -4.89 6.27
N ALA A 57 -2.69 -5.53 6.80
CA ALA A 57 -4.04 -5.47 6.26
C ALA A 57 -4.65 -4.05 6.33
N ARG A 58 -4.43 -3.33 7.43
CA ARG A 58 -4.88 -1.94 7.58
C ARG A 58 -4.14 -1.01 6.63
N SER A 59 -2.83 -1.17 6.53
CA SER A 59 -1.97 -0.36 5.65
C SER A 59 -2.35 -0.56 4.17
N SER A 60 -2.56 -1.81 3.74
CA SER A 60 -2.99 -2.09 2.37
C SER A 60 -4.36 -1.48 2.04
N ALA A 61 -5.32 -1.55 2.97
CA ALA A 61 -6.63 -0.93 2.80
C ALA A 61 -6.54 0.61 2.69
N ALA A 62 -5.71 1.25 3.53
CA ALA A 62 -5.48 2.68 3.48
C ALA A 62 -4.83 3.12 2.16
N LEU A 63 -3.87 2.34 1.65
CA LEU A 63 -3.20 2.61 0.37
C LEU A 63 -4.15 2.42 -0.83
N LEU A 64 -5.01 1.39 -0.80
CA LEU A 64 -6.03 1.17 -1.84
C LEU A 64 -7.05 2.31 -1.89
N ALA A 65 -7.47 2.86 -0.75
CA ALA A 65 -8.40 3.98 -0.69
C ALA A 65 -7.87 5.27 -1.33
N GLN A 66 -6.55 5.40 -1.42
CA GLN A 66 -5.85 6.55 -2.02
C GLN A 66 -5.58 6.37 -3.51
N MET A 67 -5.81 5.16 -4.05
CA MET A 67 -5.63 4.93 -5.47
C MET A 67 -6.72 5.65 -6.26
N PRO A 68 -6.38 6.20 -7.44
CA PRO A 68 -7.38 6.74 -8.33
C PRO A 68 -8.35 5.62 -8.68
N ARG A 69 -9.63 5.80 -8.31
CA ARG A 69 -10.68 4.92 -8.85
C ARG A 69 -10.60 4.98 -10.36
N PRO A 70 -10.68 3.85 -11.07
CA PRO A 70 -10.86 3.91 -12.50
C PRO A 70 -12.15 4.70 -12.74
N THR A 71 -12.01 5.95 -13.17
CA THR A 71 -13.12 6.67 -13.78
C THR A 71 -13.48 5.83 -14.98
N LEU A 72 -14.61 5.12 -14.89
CA LEU A 72 -15.30 4.59 -16.05
C LEU A 72 -15.70 5.80 -16.90
N GLN A 73 -14.75 6.35 -17.65
CA GLN A 73 -15.02 7.29 -18.72
C GLN A 73 -15.41 6.41 -19.91
N GLY A 74 -16.66 5.95 -19.88
CA GLY A 74 -17.33 5.24 -20.95
C GLY A 74 -18.35 6.14 -21.62
N THR A 75 -18.22 6.18 -22.96
CA THR A 75 -19.07 6.78 -24.02
C THR A 75 -19.10 8.29 -24.15
#